data_AF-A0A8C2PWS0-F1
#
_entry.id   AF-A0A8C2PWS0-F1
#
_cell.length_a   1.000
_cell.length_b   1.000
_cell.length_c   1.000
_cell.angle_alpha   90.00
_cell.angle_beta   90.00
_cell.angle_gamma   90.00
#
_symmetry.space_group_name_H-M   'P 1'
#
loop_
_entity.id
_entity.type
_entity.pdbx_description
1 polymer ?
#
loop_
_entity_poly.entity_id
_entity_poly.type
_entity_poly.pdbx_seq_one_letter_code
_entity_poly.pdbx_strand_id
1 'polypeptide(L)'
;NSDQVTRQNRIQQLEYNYSVCAKKRMQLLQEAVCALELCQASLILRIKSWRWEQHRATIGVQFDDNLGPLQTWCEQLLGVNSNLRQELMLVKRDHGVVEQFHTLQESLAHVLQTLIKNSLVVDKQPPQVIKTQSKFSTTVRYLLGEKMAPGKPVLLKAQIITEAQARQGVVPNENVGELINSTAILEHNTASKNTCATFRNMSIRKIKRADRKGSESVTEEKFALLFTTELTITGCESPYSIQAISLPVVVIVHGSQEINAMATIIWDCAFSEPDRVPFIVPERVPWKQMCEALSSKFMSEVQTQRCLDRYNFHFLAQKIFDQPDITEDFSNMPVSWAQFNKEVLPGRTFTFWQWFEGVMDLTKKCLRDYWSEGLIFGFIGKQHLHVILQNKPNGTFLLRFSDSEIGGITIAYVGPSDNGGRKIQNIQPFTKKDLDSAGLGDRIRDINCITHVYPDLPKNEVFKKFFTVPSPPNPDGYLPFKLTTVTSKIYLQVLIKKP
;
A
#
# COMPACT_ATOMS: atom_id res chain seq x y z
N ASN A 1 -63.71 41.35 40.46
CA ASN A 1 -62.45 42.09 40.22
C ASN A 1 -61.20 41.41 40.78
N SER A 2 -61.07 41.11 42.08
CA SER A 2 -59.82 40.50 42.59
C SER A 2 -59.49 39.13 41.97
N ASP A 3 -60.49 38.27 41.78
CA ASP A 3 -60.30 36.93 41.21
C ASP A 3 -59.89 36.95 39.72
N GLN A 4 -60.26 38.01 39.00
CA GLN A 4 -59.89 38.22 37.61
C GLN A 4 -58.42 38.69 37.48
N VAL A 5 -57.99 39.57 38.39
CA VAL A 5 -56.58 40.03 38.48
C VAL A 5 -55.65 38.88 38.87
N THR A 6 -56.05 38.04 39.82
CA THR A 6 -55.27 36.85 40.22
C THR A 6 -55.09 35.86 39.07
N ARG A 7 -56.16 35.60 38.29
CA ARG A 7 -56.07 34.76 37.08
C ARG A 7 -55.16 35.39 36.02
N GLN A 8 -55.27 36.71 35.79
CA GLN A 8 -54.43 37.43 34.84
C GLN A 8 -52.94 37.32 35.19
N ASN A 9 -52.59 37.52 36.46
CA ASN A 9 -51.22 37.39 36.95
C ASN A 9 -50.68 35.96 36.80
N ARG A 10 -51.53 34.95 37.06
CA ARG A 10 -51.16 33.54 36.87
C ARG A 10 -50.93 33.19 35.40
N ILE A 11 -51.74 33.72 34.49
CA ILE A 11 -51.56 33.55 33.05
C ILE A 11 -50.23 34.16 32.62
N GLN A 12 -49.94 35.40 33.00
CA GLN A 12 -48.67 36.07 32.68
C GLN A 12 -47.45 35.30 33.20
N GLN A 13 -47.54 34.73 34.41
CA GLN A 13 -46.46 33.92 34.97
C GLN A 13 -46.26 32.61 34.18
N LEU A 14 -47.34 31.96 33.75
CA LEU A 14 -47.27 30.76 32.92
C LEU A 14 -46.71 31.06 31.52
N GLU A 15 -47.10 32.18 30.91
CA GLU A 15 -46.56 32.65 29.63
C GLU A 15 -45.06 32.96 29.74
N TYR A 16 -44.63 33.61 30.82
CA TYR A 16 -43.22 33.84 31.09
C TYR A 16 -42.44 32.53 31.23
N ASN A 17 -42.92 31.60 32.06
CA ASN A 17 -42.27 30.29 32.25
C ASN A 17 -42.19 29.50 30.93
N TYR A 18 -43.25 29.54 30.12
CA TYR A 18 -43.27 28.94 28.80
C TYR A 18 -42.20 29.55 27.89
N SER A 19 -42.07 30.88 27.86
CA SER A 19 -41.06 31.57 27.05
C SER A 19 -39.62 31.21 27.45
N VAL A 20 -39.36 31.05 28.75
CA VAL A 20 -38.05 30.64 29.28
C VAL A 20 -37.74 29.20 28.86
N CYS A 21 -38.69 28.28 29.03
CA CYS A 21 -38.54 26.89 28.60
C CYS A 21 -38.33 26.77 27.08
N ALA A 22 -39.08 27.53 26.28
CA ALA A 22 -38.95 27.58 24.82
C ALA A 22 -37.53 27.99 24.40
N LYS A 23 -37.02 29.07 24.99
CA LYS A 23 -35.66 29.57 24.73
C LYS A 23 -34.60 28.55 25.14
N LYS A 24 -34.77 27.89 26.29
CA LYS A 24 -33.83 26.86 26.74
C LYS A 24 -33.85 25.62 25.84
N ARG A 25 -35.03 25.17 25.39
CA ARG A 25 -35.17 24.05 24.44
C ARG A 25 -34.45 24.35 23.12
N MET A 26 -34.60 25.56 22.58
CA MET A 26 -33.89 26.00 21.39
C MET A 26 -32.36 25.97 21.60
N GLN A 27 -31.87 26.52 22.71
CA GLN A 27 -30.45 26.54 23.01
C GLN A 27 -29.86 25.12 23.07
N LEU A 28 -30.54 24.20 23.77
CA LEU A 28 -30.10 22.80 23.86
C LEU A 28 -30.09 22.10 22.49
N LEU A 29 -31.06 22.42 21.62
CA LEU A 29 -31.10 21.90 20.26
C LEU A 29 -29.92 22.41 19.43
N GLN A 30 -29.58 23.69 19.53
CA GLN A 30 -28.41 24.29 18.87
C GLN A 30 -27.10 23.64 19.35
N GLU A 31 -26.94 23.49 20.66
CA GLU A 31 -25.78 22.83 21.27
C GLU A 31 -25.64 21.38 20.79
N ALA A 32 -26.76 20.64 20.71
CA ALA A 32 -26.75 19.25 20.23
C ALA A 32 -26.41 19.13 18.74
N VAL A 33 -26.90 20.04 17.90
CA VAL A 33 -26.54 20.08 16.46
C VAL A 33 -25.05 20.38 16.29
N CYS A 34 -24.51 21.34 17.05
CA CYS A 34 -23.08 21.66 17.02
C CYS A 34 -22.21 20.48 17.48
N ALA A 35 -22.63 19.77 18.55
CA ALA A 35 -21.95 18.56 18.99
C ALA A 35 -21.97 17.45 17.91
N LEU A 36 -23.10 17.29 17.21
CA LEU A 36 -23.21 16.34 16.10
C LEU A 36 -22.26 16.70 14.94
N GLU A 37 -22.14 17.98 14.58
CA GLU A 37 -21.20 18.46 13.56
C GLU A 37 -19.74 18.12 13.93
N LEU A 38 -19.33 18.37 15.18
CA LEU A 38 -17.98 18.07 15.68
C LEU A 38 -17.68 16.56 15.69
N CYS A 39 -18.64 15.75 16.14
CA CYS A 39 -18.51 14.30 16.12
C CYS A 39 -18.42 13.77 14.69
N GLN A 40 -19.21 14.31 13.76
CA GLN A 40 -19.13 13.96 12.35
C GLN A 40 -17.78 14.33 11.76
N ALA A 41 -17.28 15.54 12.00
CA ALA A 41 -15.98 15.97 11.48
C ALA A 41 -14.86 15.00 11.91
N SER A 42 -14.91 14.55 13.17
CA SER A 42 -13.98 13.55 13.71
C SER A 42 -14.11 12.18 13.02
N LEU A 43 -15.34 11.71 12.78
CA LEU A 43 -15.60 10.48 12.03
C LEU A 43 -15.08 10.57 10.59
N ILE A 44 -15.36 11.67 9.88
CA ILE A 44 -14.91 11.87 8.50
C ILE A 44 -13.38 11.88 8.43
N LEU A 45 -12.71 12.56 9.37
CA LEU A 45 -11.26 12.53 9.48
C LEU A 45 -10.75 11.10 9.68
N ARG A 46 -11.36 10.31 10.58
CA ARG A 46 -10.95 8.92 10.80
C ARG A 46 -11.16 8.04 9.55
N ILE A 47 -12.25 8.22 8.80
CA ILE A 47 -12.47 7.53 7.51
C ILE A 47 -11.38 7.90 6.50
N LYS A 48 -11.00 9.18 6.41
CA LYS A 48 -9.87 9.61 5.58
C LYS A 48 -8.57 8.95 6.03
N SER A 49 -8.27 8.91 7.32
CA SER A 49 -7.09 8.22 7.88
C SER A 49 -7.11 6.73 7.55
N TRP A 50 -8.26 6.05 7.65
CA TRP A 50 -8.38 4.65 7.29
C TRP A 50 -8.08 4.40 5.80
N ARG A 51 -8.60 5.26 4.91
CA ARG A 51 -8.29 5.19 3.46
C ARG A 51 -6.80 5.44 3.20
N TRP A 52 -6.19 6.35 3.95
CA TRP A 52 -4.77 6.63 3.89
C TRP A 52 -3.90 5.45 4.37
N GLU A 53 -4.28 4.83 5.49
CA GLU A 53 -3.65 3.62 6.01
C GLU A 53 -3.75 2.46 5.00
N GLN A 54 -4.93 2.28 4.38
CA GLN A 54 -5.14 1.30 3.30
C GLN A 54 -4.24 1.58 2.09
N HIS A 55 -4.03 2.86 1.75
CA HIS A 55 -3.10 3.23 0.69
C HIS A 55 -1.68 2.80 1.04
N ARG A 56 -1.20 3.17 2.22
CA ARG A 56 0.15 2.84 2.72
C ARG A 56 0.41 1.34 2.87
N ALA A 57 -0.63 0.54 3.06
CA ALA A 57 -0.53 -0.92 3.03
C ALA A 57 0.08 -1.44 1.71
N THR A 58 -0.05 -0.70 0.60
CA THR A 58 0.56 -1.03 -0.70
C THR A 58 2.09 -1.13 -0.65
N ILE A 59 2.74 -0.34 0.21
CA ILE A 59 4.19 -0.42 0.49
C ILE A 59 4.51 -1.22 1.75
N GLY A 60 3.57 -2.02 2.23
CA GLY A 60 3.82 -2.96 3.32
C GLY A 60 3.64 -2.41 4.73
N VAL A 61 3.11 -1.21 4.89
CA VAL A 61 2.75 -0.68 6.22
C VAL A 61 1.59 -1.51 6.79
N GLN A 62 1.65 -1.83 8.09
CA GLN A 62 0.56 -2.54 8.75
C GLN A 62 -0.76 -1.77 8.64
N PHE A 63 -1.84 -2.49 8.38
CA PHE A 63 -3.16 -1.93 8.15
C PHE A 63 -4.23 -2.80 8.77
N ASP A 64 -5.11 -2.17 9.55
CA ASP A 64 -6.31 -2.79 10.09
C ASP A 64 -7.49 -2.56 9.13
N ASP A 65 -7.94 -3.64 8.50
CA ASP A 65 -9.05 -3.60 7.54
C ASP A 65 -10.44 -3.67 8.21
N ASN A 66 -10.51 -3.68 9.55
CA ASN A 66 -11.76 -3.73 10.28
C ASN A 66 -12.54 -2.40 10.23
N LEU A 67 -13.53 -2.35 9.34
CA LEU A 67 -14.46 -1.22 9.22
C LEU A 67 -15.61 -1.22 10.25
N GLY A 68 -15.71 -2.24 11.11
CA GLY A 68 -16.82 -2.38 12.08
C GLY A 68 -17.03 -1.15 12.98
N PRO A 69 -15.99 -0.63 13.65
CA PRO A 69 -16.12 0.57 14.48
C PRO A 69 -16.62 1.79 13.70
N LEU A 70 -16.13 2.00 12.47
CA LEU A 70 -16.55 3.12 11.63
C LEU A 70 -17.99 2.98 11.16
N GLN A 71 -18.43 1.76 10.86
CA GLN A 71 -19.84 1.48 10.57
C GLN A 71 -20.73 1.84 11.77
N THR A 72 -20.38 1.39 12.98
CA THR A 72 -21.15 1.71 14.19
C THR A 72 -21.24 3.22 14.41
N TRP A 73 -20.14 3.96 14.24
CA TRP A 73 -20.15 5.41 14.38
C TRP A 73 -21.02 6.08 13.31
N CYS A 74 -20.95 5.64 12.05
CA CYS A 74 -21.85 6.14 10.99
C CYS A 74 -23.33 5.94 11.39
N GLU A 75 -23.70 4.74 11.82
CA GLU A 75 -25.08 4.38 12.18
C GLU A 75 -25.58 5.19 13.39
N GLN A 76 -24.74 5.39 14.40
CA GLN A 76 -25.06 6.19 15.58
C GLN A 76 -25.28 7.67 15.23
N LEU A 77 -24.39 8.28 14.45
CA LEU A 77 -24.54 9.68 14.04
C LEU A 77 -25.76 9.88 13.15
N LEU A 78 -26.09 8.91 12.29
CA LEU A 78 -27.34 8.93 11.53
C LEU A 78 -28.56 8.93 12.46
N GLY A 79 -28.56 8.06 13.47
CA GLY A 79 -29.63 8.01 14.48
C GLY A 79 -29.79 9.33 15.25
N VAL A 80 -28.68 9.93 15.69
CA VAL A 80 -28.71 11.26 16.35
C VAL A 80 -29.26 12.33 15.42
N ASN A 81 -28.83 12.37 14.15
CA ASN A 81 -29.35 13.31 13.16
C ASN A 81 -30.87 13.16 12.99
N SER A 82 -31.38 11.93 12.87
CA SER A 82 -32.81 11.65 12.77
C SER A 82 -33.58 12.14 14.00
N ASN A 83 -33.08 11.88 15.20
CA ASN A 83 -33.71 12.32 16.45
C ASN A 83 -33.76 13.86 16.54
N LEU A 84 -32.67 14.55 16.19
CA LEU A 84 -32.64 16.01 16.21
C LEU A 84 -33.57 16.63 15.16
N ARG A 85 -33.72 16.01 13.98
CA ARG A 85 -34.70 16.44 12.98
C ARG A 85 -36.14 16.29 13.48
N GLN A 86 -36.44 15.22 14.20
CA GLN A 86 -37.75 15.01 14.81
C GLN A 86 -38.02 16.06 15.91
N GLU A 87 -37.05 16.31 16.79
CA GLU A 87 -37.18 17.38 17.80
C GLU A 87 -37.39 18.75 17.17
N LEU A 88 -36.63 19.08 16.12
CA LEU A 88 -36.80 20.33 15.38
C LEU A 88 -38.22 20.47 14.80
N MET A 89 -38.80 19.39 14.29
CA MET A 89 -40.19 19.38 13.80
C MET A 89 -41.18 19.70 14.92
N LEU A 90 -41.01 19.10 16.10
CA LEU A 90 -41.86 19.36 17.27
C LEU A 90 -41.75 20.81 17.74
N VAL A 91 -40.53 21.34 17.85
CA VAL A 91 -40.29 22.72 18.31
C VAL A 91 -40.88 23.74 17.32
N LYS A 92 -40.78 23.49 16.01
CA LYS A 92 -41.43 24.32 14.97
C LYS A 92 -42.95 24.36 15.10
N ARG A 93 -43.57 23.23 15.44
CA ARG A 93 -45.02 23.15 15.64
C ARG A 93 -45.46 23.98 16.85
N ASP A 94 -44.67 23.94 17.92
CA ASP A 94 -45.01 24.60 19.19
C ASP A 94 -44.78 26.12 19.17
N HIS A 95 -43.80 26.61 18.40
CA HIS A 95 -43.33 28.01 18.46
C HIS A 95 -43.42 28.79 17.13
N GLY A 96 -43.92 28.18 16.06
CA GLY A 96 -44.00 28.80 14.73
C GLY A 96 -42.67 28.80 13.97
N VAL A 97 -42.63 29.48 12.82
CA VAL A 97 -41.44 29.56 11.96
C VAL A 97 -40.59 30.76 12.34
N VAL A 98 -39.36 30.49 12.77
CA VAL A 98 -38.32 31.46 13.12
C VAL A 98 -37.09 31.11 12.30
N GLU A 99 -36.33 32.12 11.85
CA GLU A 99 -35.14 31.98 11.00
C GLU A 99 -34.13 30.96 11.56
N GLN A 100 -33.92 30.94 12.89
CA GLN A 100 -33.03 29.98 13.57
C GLN A 100 -33.39 28.52 13.30
N PHE A 101 -34.67 28.20 13.11
CA PHE A 101 -35.07 26.83 12.78
C PHE A 101 -34.77 26.44 11.34
N HIS A 102 -34.68 27.42 10.44
CA HIS A 102 -34.24 27.19 9.06
C HIS A 102 -32.76 26.81 9.05
N THR A 103 -31.93 27.61 9.74
CA THR A 103 -30.49 27.35 9.86
C THR A 103 -30.19 25.97 10.45
N LEU A 104 -30.91 25.57 11.51
CA LEU A 104 -30.75 24.24 12.10
C LEU A 104 -31.18 23.11 11.16
N GLN A 105 -32.24 23.33 10.37
CA GLN A 105 -32.68 22.35 9.38
C GLN A 105 -31.64 22.17 8.28
N GLU A 106 -31.06 23.27 7.79
CA GLU A 106 -30.00 23.24 6.77
C GLU A 106 -28.73 22.57 7.28
N SER A 107 -28.28 22.90 8.50
CA SER A 107 -27.15 22.24 9.14
C SER A 107 -27.38 20.73 9.27
N LEU A 108 -28.54 20.31 9.81
CA LEU A 108 -28.87 18.88 9.92
C LEU A 108 -28.92 18.17 8.56
N ALA A 109 -29.45 18.83 7.53
CA ALA A 109 -29.48 18.30 6.17
C ALA A 109 -28.07 18.16 5.57
N HIS A 110 -27.20 19.17 5.77
CA HIS A 110 -25.82 19.16 5.34
C HIS A 110 -25.01 18.05 6.03
N VAL A 111 -25.15 17.92 7.35
CA VAL A 111 -24.54 16.84 8.15
C VAL A 111 -25.00 15.48 7.62
N LEU A 112 -26.30 15.29 7.40
CA LEU A 112 -26.83 14.04 6.86
C LEU A 112 -26.24 13.70 5.48
N GLN A 113 -26.24 14.69 4.57
CA GLN A 113 -25.71 14.52 3.22
C GLN A 113 -24.22 14.17 3.24
N THR A 114 -23.44 14.83 4.10
CA THR A 114 -22.00 14.60 4.27
C THR A 114 -21.74 13.20 4.81
N LEU A 115 -22.52 12.74 5.79
CA LEU A 115 -22.42 11.39 6.33
C LEU A 115 -22.64 10.34 5.23
N ILE A 116 -23.79 10.42 4.55
CA ILE A 116 -24.19 9.47 3.50
C ILE A 116 -23.15 9.38 2.39
N LYS A 117 -22.64 10.51 1.91
CA LYS A 117 -21.62 10.54 0.85
C LYS A 117 -20.29 9.91 1.28
N ASN A 118 -19.89 10.06 2.54
CA ASN A 118 -18.62 9.52 3.04
C ASN A 118 -18.71 8.07 3.55
N SER A 119 -19.92 7.52 3.69
CA SER A 119 -20.14 6.13 4.11
C SER A 119 -19.91 5.09 3.01
N LEU A 120 -19.63 5.49 1.77
CA LEU A 120 -19.20 4.56 0.71
C LEU A 120 -17.67 4.47 0.65
N VAL A 121 -17.13 3.27 0.82
CA VAL A 121 -15.67 3.04 0.84
C VAL A 121 -15.30 1.84 -0.03
N VAL A 122 -14.10 1.87 -0.63
CA VAL A 122 -13.53 0.71 -1.32
C VAL A 122 -12.85 -0.18 -0.27
N ASP A 123 -13.55 -1.23 0.15
CA ASP A 123 -13.11 -2.16 1.20
C ASP A 123 -11.93 -3.02 0.71
N LYS A 124 -12.09 -3.63 -0.46
CA LYS A 124 -11.01 -4.38 -1.13
C LYS A 124 -10.66 -3.70 -2.44
N GLN A 125 -9.50 -3.06 -2.47
CA GLN A 125 -8.98 -2.36 -3.64
C GLN A 125 -8.78 -3.32 -4.83
N PRO A 126 -8.96 -2.85 -6.08
CA PRO A 126 -8.50 -3.62 -7.23
C PRO A 126 -6.96 -3.78 -7.17
N PRO A 127 -6.39 -4.74 -7.91
CA PRO A 127 -4.94 -4.78 -8.10
C PRO A 127 -4.45 -3.42 -8.62
N GLN A 128 -3.41 -2.87 -8.00
CA GLN A 128 -2.89 -1.56 -8.40
C GLN A 128 -2.18 -1.60 -9.77
N VAL A 129 -1.82 -2.78 -10.25
CA VAL A 129 -1.39 -3.00 -11.63
C VAL A 129 -2.35 -3.98 -12.29
N ILE A 130 -3.06 -3.53 -13.34
CA ILE A 130 -4.09 -4.32 -14.01
C ILE A 130 -3.67 -4.59 -15.45
N LYS A 131 -3.51 -5.86 -15.81
CA LYS A 131 -3.32 -6.25 -17.21
C LYS A 131 -4.66 -6.27 -17.95
N THR A 132 -4.71 -5.64 -19.12
CA THR A 132 -5.90 -5.70 -20.00
C THR A 132 -6.29 -7.15 -20.30
N GLN A 133 -7.59 -7.41 -20.41
CA GLN A 133 -8.17 -8.74 -20.64
C GLN A 133 -7.93 -9.77 -19.53
N SER A 134 -7.17 -9.44 -18.48
CA SER A 134 -7.09 -10.26 -17.27
C SER A 134 -8.28 -9.98 -16.35
N LYS A 135 -8.67 -11.00 -15.60
CA LYS A 135 -9.76 -10.91 -14.63
C LYS A 135 -9.24 -10.40 -13.31
N PHE A 136 -9.99 -9.53 -12.65
CA PHE A 136 -9.72 -9.06 -11.30
C PHE A 136 -11.04 -8.89 -10.53
N SER A 137 -10.93 -8.60 -9.24
CA SER A 137 -12.07 -8.36 -8.37
C SER A 137 -11.79 -7.16 -7.46
N THR A 138 -12.85 -6.55 -6.95
CA THR A 138 -12.81 -5.45 -5.97
C THR A 138 -14.13 -5.44 -5.20
N THR A 139 -14.11 -4.95 -3.97
CA THR A 139 -15.29 -4.87 -3.11
C THR A 139 -15.47 -3.46 -2.61
N VAL A 140 -16.68 -2.94 -2.78
CA VAL A 140 -17.11 -1.66 -2.22
C VAL A 140 -18.07 -1.93 -1.07
N ARG A 141 -17.93 -1.22 0.04
CA ARG A 141 -18.76 -1.36 1.23
C ARG A 141 -19.48 -0.05 1.51
N TYR A 142 -20.75 -0.17 1.90
CA TYR A 142 -21.54 0.95 2.39
C TYR A 142 -21.77 0.80 3.90
N LEU A 143 -21.30 1.78 4.68
CA LEU A 143 -21.28 1.76 6.14
C LEU A 143 -22.64 2.07 6.78
N LEU A 144 -23.67 2.40 5.99
CA LEU A 144 -25.04 2.67 6.47
C LEU A 144 -26.05 1.67 5.88
N GLY A 145 -25.58 0.46 5.55
CA GLY A 145 -26.37 -0.52 4.82
C GLY A 145 -27.63 -1.00 5.53
N GLU A 146 -27.60 -1.19 6.86
CA GLU A 146 -28.81 -1.54 7.65
C GLU A 146 -29.92 -0.47 7.58
N LYS A 147 -29.56 0.77 7.21
CA LYS A 147 -30.50 1.90 7.13
C LYS A 147 -30.96 2.19 5.70
N MET A 148 -30.50 1.42 4.71
CA MET A 148 -31.00 1.53 3.35
C MET A 148 -32.50 1.21 3.30
N ALA A 149 -33.25 1.98 2.51
CA ALA A 149 -34.68 1.77 2.34
C ALA A 149 -34.92 0.40 1.67
N PRO A 150 -35.91 -0.39 2.14
CA PRO A 150 -36.28 -1.63 1.49
C PRO A 150 -36.83 -1.34 0.09
N GLY A 151 -36.55 -2.23 -0.87
CA GLY A 151 -37.04 -2.06 -2.22
C GLY A 151 -36.20 -2.77 -3.27
N LYS A 152 -36.03 -2.12 -4.42
CA LYS A 152 -35.25 -2.67 -5.54
C LYS A 152 -33.77 -2.83 -5.13
N PRO A 153 -33.11 -3.90 -5.61
CA PRO A 153 -31.67 -4.06 -5.40
C PRO A 153 -30.91 -2.83 -5.88
N VAL A 154 -30.08 -2.26 -5.02
CA VAL A 154 -29.25 -1.10 -5.34
C VAL A 154 -28.04 -1.57 -6.14
N LEU A 155 -27.88 -1.03 -7.35
CA LEU A 155 -26.79 -1.40 -8.25
C LEU A 155 -25.67 -0.37 -8.16
N LEU A 156 -24.44 -0.81 -7.88
CA LEU A 156 -23.24 -0.02 -8.10
C LEU A 156 -22.73 -0.24 -9.52
N LYS A 157 -22.34 0.85 -10.17
CA LYS A 157 -21.65 0.85 -11.45
C LYS A 157 -20.20 1.29 -11.25
N ALA A 158 -19.27 0.58 -11.87
CA ALA A 158 -17.85 0.90 -11.90
C ALA A 158 -17.48 1.46 -13.27
N GLN A 159 -16.69 2.52 -13.28
CA GLN A 159 -16.17 3.16 -14.48
C GLN A 159 -14.66 3.37 -14.28
N ILE A 160 -13.86 3.19 -15.32
CA ILE A 160 -12.45 3.57 -15.26
C ILE A 160 -12.32 5.05 -15.65
N ILE A 161 -11.57 5.80 -14.86
CA ILE A 161 -11.37 7.25 -15.05
C ILE A 161 -9.88 7.60 -15.04
N THR A 162 -9.49 8.65 -15.75
CA THR A 162 -8.12 9.20 -15.74
C THR A 162 -7.86 10.05 -14.51
N GLU A 163 -6.59 10.43 -14.27
CA GLU A 163 -6.27 11.41 -13.23
C GLU A 163 -7.03 12.74 -13.42
N ALA A 164 -7.08 13.27 -14.65
CA ALA A 164 -7.76 14.53 -14.93
C ALA A 164 -9.25 14.46 -14.55
N GLN A 165 -9.91 13.34 -14.87
CA GLN A 165 -11.30 13.09 -14.50
C GLN A 165 -11.47 12.94 -12.98
N ALA A 166 -10.55 12.23 -12.30
CA ALA A 166 -10.57 12.09 -10.85
C ALA A 166 -10.46 13.43 -10.11
N ARG A 167 -9.67 14.37 -10.67
CA ARG A 167 -9.47 15.71 -10.10
C ARG A 167 -10.70 16.61 -10.23
N GLN A 168 -11.54 16.39 -11.25
CA GLN A 168 -12.77 17.18 -11.45
C GLN A 168 -13.86 16.82 -10.44
N GLY A 169 -13.84 15.60 -9.87
CA GLY A 169 -14.80 15.16 -8.84
C GLY A 169 -16.23 14.95 -9.34
N VAL A 170 -16.47 15.06 -10.65
CA VAL A 170 -17.77 14.84 -11.30
C VAL A 170 -17.71 13.56 -12.12
N VAL A 171 -18.84 12.85 -12.21
CA VAL A 171 -18.97 11.66 -13.06
C VAL A 171 -18.69 12.08 -14.52
N PRO A 172 -17.67 11.52 -15.18
CA PRO A 172 -17.33 11.94 -16.53
C PRO A 172 -18.38 11.48 -17.55
N ASN A 173 -18.65 12.32 -18.55
CA ASN A 173 -19.49 11.93 -19.69
C ASN A 173 -18.75 11.02 -20.68
N GLU A 174 -17.41 11.08 -20.70
CA GLU A 174 -16.58 10.32 -21.62
C GLU A 174 -15.93 9.10 -20.95
N ASN A 175 -16.26 7.93 -21.47
CA ASN A 175 -15.62 6.68 -21.07
C ASN A 175 -14.21 6.57 -21.68
N VAL A 176 -13.21 6.49 -20.80
CA VAL A 176 -11.81 6.28 -21.19
C VAL A 176 -11.48 4.80 -21.35
N GLY A 177 -12.28 3.87 -20.82
CA GLY A 177 -12.10 2.44 -21.04
C GLY A 177 -13.39 1.63 -21.00
N GLU A 178 -13.33 0.42 -21.53
CA GLU A 178 -14.42 -0.54 -21.58
C GLU A 178 -14.21 -1.61 -20.50
N LEU A 179 -15.01 -1.55 -19.43
CA LEU A 179 -15.02 -2.53 -18.35
C LEU A 179 -16.08 -3.60 -18.58
N ILE A 180 -15.67 -4.87 -18.43
CA ILE A 180 -16.56 -6.03 -18.41
C ILE A 180 -16.95 -6.31 -16.95
N ASN A 181 -18.18 -6.74 -16.71
CA ASN A 181 -18.74 -7.00 -15.37
C ASN A 181 -18.62 -5.79 -14.44
N SER A 182 -18.91 -4.61 -14.99
CA SER A 182 -18.77 -3.31 -14.34
C SER A 182 -19.92 -2.93 -13.42
N THR A 183 -20.80 -3.88 -13.09
CA THR A 183 -21.94 -3.63 -12.20
C THR A 183 -22.05 -4.71 -11.15
N ALA A 184 -22.35 -4.33 -9.91
CA ALA A 184 -22.56 -5.26 -8.80
C ALA A 184 -23.71 -4.78 -7.92
N ILE A 185 -24.47 -5.72 -7.36
CA ILE A 185 -25.55 -5.41 -6.42
C ILE A 185 -24.93 -5.14 -5.04
N LEU A 186 -25.43 -4.10 -4.37
CA LEU A 186 -25.10 -3.79 -2.99
C LEU A 186 -25.92 -4.72 -2.08
N GLU A 187 -25.29 -5.82 -1.64
CA GLU A 187 -25.95 -6.88 -0.88
C GLU A 187 -25.68 -6.75 0.61
N HIS A 188 -26.75 -6.81 1.42
CA HIS A 188 -26.67 -6.85 2.87
C HIS A 188 -26.53 -8.29 3.36
N ASN A 189 -25.45 -8.59 4.06
CA ASN A 189 -25.25 -9.87 4.73
C ASN A 189 -25.68 -9.76 6.19
N THR A 190 -26.76 -10.44 6.56
CA THR A 190 -27.34 -10.38 7.91
C THR A 190 -26.46 -11.00 9.00
N ALA A 191 -25.63 -11.99 8.66
CA ALA A 191 -24.75 -12.64 9.62
C ALA A 191 -23.55 -11.76 9.99
N SER A 192 -22.93 -11.12 9.00
CA SER A 192 -21.79 -10.21 9.23
C SER A 192 -22.19 -8.76 9.45
N LYS A 193 -23.47 -8.40 9.21
CA LYS A 193 -24.01 -7.04 9.19
C LYS A 193 -23.34 -6.10 8.17
N ASN A 194 -22.58 -6.67 7.23
CA ASN A 194 -21.86 -5.89 6.22
C ASN A 194 -22.74 -5.73 4.99
N THR A 195 -22.65 -4.56 4.35
CA THR A 195 -23.37 -4.29 3.11
C THR A 195 -22.38 -3.95 2.02
N CYS A 196 -22.17 -4.89 1.09
CA CYS A 196 -21.08 -4.84 0.14
C CYS A 196 -21.54 -5.14 -1.28
N ALA A 197 -20.95 -4.44 -2.25
CA ALA A 197 -21.01 -4.79 -3.66
C ALA A 197 -19.68 -5.43 -4.04
N THR A 198 -19.70 -6.73 -4.36
CA THR A 198 -18.50 -7.45 -4.79
C THR A 198 -18.49 -7.58 -6.30
N PHE A 199 -17.57 -6.87 -6.93
CA PHE A 199 -17.34 -6.98 -8.36
C PHE A 199 -16.40 -8.16 -8.62
N ARG A 200 -16.93 -9.23 -9.21
CA ARG A 200 -16.17 -10.45 -9.51
C ARG A 200 -15.90 -10.53 -11.00
N ASN A 201 -14.73 -11.06 -11.38
CA ASN A 201 -14.36 -11.29 -12.77
C ASN A 201 -14.47 -10.02 -13.64
N MET A 202 -14.15 -8.85 -13.07
CA MET A 202 -14.01 -7.61 -13.83
C MET A 202 -12.85 -7.74 -14.81
N SER A 203 -12.94 -7.06 -15.95
CA SER A 203 -11.80 -6.95 -16.86
C SER A 203 -11.81 -5.65 -17.66
N ILE A 204 -10.63 -5.12 -17.95
CA ILE A 204 -10.48 -3.98 -18.87
C ILE A 204 -10.28 -4.53 -20.27
N ARG A 205 -11.31 -4.40 -21.14
CA ARG A 205 -11.24 -4.87 -22.53
C ARG A 205 -10.43 -3.92 -23.41
N LYS A 206 -10.66 -2.61 -23.24
CA LYS A 206 -9.99 -1.53 -23.98
C LYS A 206 -9.77 -0.34 -23.05
N ILE A 207 -8.68 0.39 -23.28
CA ILE A 207 -8.34 1.62 -22.57
C ILE A 207 -7.80 2.64 -23.59
N LYS A 208 -8.39 3.84 -23.59
CA LYS A 208 -7.88 5.00 -24.30
C LYS A 208 -6.81 5.63 -23.42
N ARG A 209 -5.71 6.02 -24.03
CA ARG A 209 -4.59 6.66 -23.35
C ARG A 209 -4.44 8.09 -23.86
N ALA A 210 -3.96 8.98 -23.00
CA ALA A 210 -3.66 10.34 -23.43
C ALA A 210 -2.48 10.35 -24.42
N ASP A 211 -2.45 11.36 -25.29
CA ASP A 211 -1.28 11.63 -26.12
C ASP A 211 -0.11 12.02 -25.20
N ARG A 212 0.93 11.18 -25.21
CA ARG A 212 2.11 11.33 -24.35
C ARG A 212 2.95 12.52 -24.81
N LYS A 213 3.42 13.33 -23.87
CA LYS A 213 4.37 14.42 -24.15
C LYS A 213 5.78 13.98 -23.75
N GLY A 214 6.74 14.10 -24.66
CA GLY A 214 8.16 13.83 -24.36
C GLY A 214 8.45 12.36 -24.02
N SER A 215 9.09 12.14 -22.86
CA SER A 215 9.64 10.85 -22.43
C SER A 215 8.77 10.07 -21.43
N GLU A 216 7.48 10.41 -21.30
CA GLU A 216 6.55 9.74 -20.39
C GLU A 216 6.23 8.30 -20.85
N SER A 217 6.39 7.34 -19.94
CA SER A 217 6.04 5.94 -20.17
C SER A 217 4.55 5.68 -19.98
N VAL A 218 4.01 4.71 -20.73
CA VAL A 218 2.66 4.18 -20.52
C VAL A 218 2.43 3.57 -19.13
N THR A 219 3.51 3.26 -18.41
CA THR A 219 3.48 2.74 -17.04
C THR A 219 3.44 3.83 -15.98
N GLU A 220 3.55 5.10 -16.37
CA GLU A 220 3.42 6.27 -15.49
C GLU A 220 1.98 6.82 -15.46
N GLU A 221 1.14 6.43 -16.42
CA GLU A 221 -0.25 6.86 -16.53
C GLU A 221 -1.13 6.16 -15.48
N LYS A 222 -1.62 6.92 -14.50
CA LYS A 222 -2.52 6.41 -13.45
C LYS A 222 -3.99 6.60 -13.81
N PHE A 223 -4.78 5.62 -13.42
CA PHE A 223 -6.23 5.59 -13.54
C PHE A 223 -6.85 5.30 -12.17
N ALA A 224 -8.16 5.37 -12.08
CA ALA A 224 -8.92 4.88 -10.93
C ALA A 224 -10.22 4.21 -11.39
N LEU A 225 -10.77 3.36 -10.54
CA LEU A 225 -12.14 2.91 -10.66
C LEU A 225 -13.05 3.86 -9.86
N LEU A 226 -13.97 4.51 -10.55
CA LEU A 226 -15.06 5.30 -9.99
C LEU A 226 -16.27 4.39 -9.81
N PHE A 227 -16.72 4.25 -8.58
CA PHE A 227 -17.94 3.52 -8.22
C PHE A 227 -19.04 4.53 -7.94
N THR A 228 -20.17 4.38 -8.63
CA THR A 228 -21.34 5.27 -8.49
C THR A 228 -22.58 4.46 -8.22
N THR A 229 -23.47 4.98 -7.37
CA THR A 229 -24.82 4.44 -7.18
C THR A 229 -25.77 5.51 -6.71
N GLU A 230 -27.07 5.22 -6.78
CA GLU A 230 -28.12 5.99 -6.16
C GLU A 230 -28.84 5.11 -5.15
N LEU A 231 -28.99 5.59 -3.93
CA LEU A 231 -29.68 4.86 -2.88
C LEU A 231 -30.59 5.77 -2.06
N THR A 232 -31.62 5.17 -1.48
CA THR A 232 -32.51 5.84 -0.54
C THR A 232 -32.24 5.32 0.85
N ILE A 233 -32.18 6.21 1.83
CA ILE A 233 -32.03 5.87 3.25
C ILE A 233 -33.41 5.94 3.90
N THR A 234 -33.71 4.98 4.78
CA THR A 234 -34.96 4.92 5.53
C THR A 234 -35.15 6.22 6.31
N GLY A 235 -36.32 6.85 6.14
CA GLY A 235 -36.62 8.15 6.75
C GLY A 235 -36.13 9.37 5.95
N CYS A 236 -35.55 9.18 4.77
CA CYS A 236 -35.26 10.26 3.82
C CYS A 236 -36.21 10.20 2.62
N GLU A 237 -36.67 11.36 2.16
CA GLU A 237 -37.65 11.46 1.05
C GLU A 237 -37.00 11.33 -0.34
N SER A 238 -35.74 11.77 -0.48
CA SER A 238 -35.03 11.80 -1.75
C SER A 238 -33.90 10.76 -1.83
N PRO A 239 -33.63 10.21 -3.03
CA PRO A 239 -32.45 9.39 -3.25
C PRO A 239 -31.17 10.23 -3.17
N TYR A 240 -30.06 9.59 -2.81
CA TYR A 240 -28.73 10.16 -2.75
C TYR A 240 -27.84 9.50 -3.80
N SER A 241 -27.31 10.31 -4.71
CA SER A 241 -26.23 9.88 -5.61
C SER A 241 -24.91 9.94 -4.85
N ILE A 242 -24.25 8.80 -4.70
CA ILE A 242 -22.99 8.65 -3.96
C ILE A 242 -21.93 8.00 -4.83
N GLN A 243 -20.67 8.32 -4.52
CA GLN A 243 -19.54 7.82 -5.28
C GLN A 243 -18.31 7.58 -4.41
N ALA A 244 -17.45 6.67 -4.84
CA ALA A 244 -16.15 6.40 -4.26
C ALA A 244 -15.13 6.12 -5.37
N ILE A 245 -13.89 6.52 -5.19
CA ILE A 245 -12.79 6.21 -6.11
C ILE A 245 -11.84 5.20 -5.47
N SER A 246 -11.29 4.30 -6.27
CA SER A 246 -10.21 3.41 -5.85
C SER A 246 -8.91 4.18 -5.61
N LEU A 247 -7.93 3.50 -5.02
CA LEU A 247 -6.53 3.88 -5.12
C LEU A 247 -6.08 3.94 -6.60
N PRO A 248 -4.97 4.64 -6.91
CA PRO A 248 -4.49 4.69 -8.28
C PRO A 248 -4.15 3.29 -8.77
N VAL A 249 -4.48 3.04 -10.03
CA VAL A 249 -4.13 1.81 -10.74
C VAL A 249 -3.38 2.18 -12.01
N VAL A 250 -2.40 1.36 -12.39
CA VAL A 250 -1.72 1.44 -13.68
C VAL A 250 -2.19 0.28 -14.55
N VAL A 251 -2.63 0.59 -15.77
CA VAL A 251 -3.11 -0.41 -16.72
C VAL A 251 -1.96 -0.81 -17.66
N ILE A 252 -1.69 -2.11 -17.77
CA ILE A 252 -0.63 -2.66 -18.63
C ILE A 252 -1.21 -3.61 -19.69
N VAL A 253 -0.47 -3.86 -20.76
CA VAL A 253 -0.86 -4.82 -21.81
C VAL A 253 -0.01 -6.10 -21.76
N HIS A 254 1.21 -6.01 -21.22
CA HIS A 254 2.14 -7.14 -21.13
C HIS A 254 2.84 -7.18 -19.76
N GLY A 255 3.14 -8.38 -19.26
CA GLY A 255 3.72 -8.57 -17.93
C GLY A 255 5.11 -7.95 -17.76
N SER A 256 5.86 -7.75 -18.84
CA SER A 256 7.15 -7.04 -18.80
C SER A 256 7.05 -5.58 -18.33
N GLN A 257 5.84 -5.01 -18.31
CA GLN A 257 5.58 -3.64 -17.84
C GLN A 257 5.30 -3.58 -16.33
N GLU A 258 5.07 -4.73 -15.68
CA GLU A 258 4.60 -4.81 -14.30
C GLU A 258 5.57 -4.16 -13.31
N ILE A 259 6.88 -4.41 -13.46
CA ILE A 259 7.90 -3.84 -12.58
C ILE A 259 7.87 -2.31 -12.62
N ASN A 260 7.81 -1.71 -13.82
CA ASN A 260 7.78 -0.26 -13.98
C ASN A 260 6.45 0.34 -13.53
N ALA A 261 5.33 -0.34 -13.79
CA ALA A 261 4.01 0.08 -13.34
C ALA A 261 3.91 0.07 -11.80
N MET A 262 4.47 -0.96 -11.16
CA MET A 262 4.54 -1.06 -9.72
C MET A 262 5.41 0.05 -9.11
N ALA A 263 6.47 0.46 -9.78
CA ALA A 263 7.29 1.59 -9.35
C ALA A 263 6.45 2.89 -9.22
N THR A 264 5.58 3.14 -10.20
CA THR A 264 4.65 4.30 -10.21
C THR A 264 3.70 4.23 -9.00
N ILE A 265 3.15 3.04 -8.73
CA ILE A 265 2.26 2.83 -7.58
C ILE A 265 3.00 3.03 -6.26
N ILE A 266 4.24 2.54 -6.14
CA ILE A 266 5.03 2.67 -4.92
C ILE A 266 5.43 4.11 -4.68
N TRP A 267 5.86 4.83 -5.72
CA TRP A 267 6.16 6.25 -5.61
C TRP A 267 4.94 7.06 -5.19
N ASP A 268 3.79 6.76 -5.82
CA ASP A 268 2.53 7.41 -5.49
C ASP A 268 2.10 7.14 -4.04
N CYS A 269 2.22 5.89 -3.60
CA CYS A 269 1.86 5.45 -2.25
C CYS A 269 2.80 6.00 -1.16
N ALA A 270 4.09 6.01 -1.42
CA ALA A 270 5.09 6.41 -0.44
C ALA A 270 5.12 7.91 -0.18
N PHE A 271 4.83 8.72 -1.21
CA PHE A 271 5.09 10.16 -1.20
C PHE A 271 3.84 11.02 -1.45
N SER A 272 2.67 10.43 -1.30
CA SER A 272 1.43 11.19 -1.33
C SER A 272 1.18 11.93 -0.01
N GLU A 273 0.44 13.04 -0.09
CA GLU A 273 -0.02 13.77 1.08
C GLU A 273 -1.49 13.42 1.37
N PRO A 274 -1.93 13.36 2.65
CA PRO A 274 -3.29 12.91 3.02
C PRO A 274 -4.45 13.67 2.35
N ASP A 275 -4.30 14.97 2.11
CA ASP A 275 -5.32 15.83 1.49
C ASP A 275 -4.92 16.32 0.08
N ARG A 276 -4.08 15.55 -0.62
CA ARG A 276 -3.66 15.90 -1.99
C ARG A 276 -4.84 15.93 -2.96
N VAL A 277 -4.68 16.75 -4.01
CA VAL A 277 -5.44 16.58 -5.26
C VAL A 277 -5.18 15.16 -5.80
N PRO A 278 -6.21 14.41 -6.25
CA PRO A 278 -6.05 13.01 -6.64
C PRO A 278 -4.84 12.74 -7.52
N PHE A 279 -4.00 11.82 -7.04
CA PHE A 279 -2.82 11.27 -7.71
C PHE A 279 -1.67 12.25 -7.95
N ILE A 280 -1.69 13.44 -7.36
CA ILE A 280 -0.51 14.32 -7.36
C ILE A 280 0.54 13.80 -6.39
N VAL A 281 1.80 13.75 -6.82
CA VAL A 281 2.96 13.38 -6.00
C VAL A 281 4.15 14.26 -6.36
N PRO A 282 5.09 14.48 -5.44
CA PRO A 282 6.29 15.25 -5.72
C PRO A 282 7.19 14.52 -6.72
N GLU A 283 7.89 15.28 -7.56
CA GLU A 283 8.89 14.74 -8.50
C GLU A 283 10.20 14.33 -7.80
N ARG A 284 10.47 14.93 -6.62
CA ARG A 284 11.66 14.65 -5.81
C ARG A 284 11.30 14.58 -4.34
N VAL A 285 11.98 13.70 -3.61
CA VAL A 285 11.80 13.52 -2.16
C VAL A 285 13.14 13.40 -1.44
N PRO A 286 13.23 13.75 -0.15
CA PRO A 286 14.43 13.47 0.65
C PRO A 286 14.75 11.97 0.67
N TRP A 287 16.02 11.62 0.53
CA TRP A 287 16.48 10.22 0.55
C TRP A 287 16.04 9.45 1.79
N LYS A 288 15.95 10.10 2.95
CA LYS A 288 15.43 9.49 4.18
C LYS A 288 14.01 8.93 4.00
N GLN A 289 13.11 9.67 3.35
CA GLN A 289 11.74 9.19 3.09
C GLN A 289 11.75 7.99 2.13
N MET A 290 12.63 8.02 1.12
CA MET A 290 12.82 6.88 0.22
C MET A 290 13.35 5.64 0.96
N CYS A 291 14.28 5.80 1.90
CA CYS A 291 14.79 4.70 2.73
C CYS A 291 13.67 4.01 3.52
N GLU A 292 12.79 4.80 4.14
CA GLU A 292 11.64 4.29 4.89
C GLU A 292 10.70 3.48 3.97
N ALA A 293 10.42 3.99 2.77
CA ALA A 293 9.59 3.32 1.77
C ALA A 293 10.22 2.01 1.26
N LEU A 294 11.51 2.03 0.90
CA LEU A 294 12.25 0.85 0.44
C LEU A 294 12.32 -0.23 1.52
N SER A 295 12.58 0.15 2.77
CA SER A 295 12.66 -0.80 3.87
C SER A 295 11.30 -1.42 4.20
N SER A 296 10.25 -0.62 4.27
CA SER A 296 8.87 -1.11 4.46
C SER A 296 8.49 -2.10 3.36
N LYS A 297 8.73 -1.72 2.10
CA LYS A 297 8.42 -2.57 0.94
C LYS A 297 9.25 -3.86 0.96
N PHE A 298 10.54 -3.78 1.25
CA PHE A 298 11.42 -4.95 1.33
C PHE A 298 10.93 -5.93 2.40
N MET A 299 10.66 -5.46 3.63
CA MET A 299 10.19 -6.30 4.73
C MET A 299 8.88 -7.01 4.39
N SER A 300 7.91 -6.27 3.83
CA SER A 300 6.61 -6.84 3.45
C SER A 300 6.71 -7.82 2.29
N GLU A 301 7.50 -7.53 1.26
CA GLU A 301 7.61 -8.37 0.06
C GLU A 301 8.36 -9.67 0.37
N VAL A 302 9.43 -9.59 1.18
CA VAL A 302 10.24 -10.72 1.61
C VAL A 302 9.59 -11.50 2.76
N GLN A 303 8.63 -10.90 3.46
CA GLN A 303 7.98 -11.45 4.66
C GLN A 303 9.00 -11.68 5.80
N THR A 304 9.72 -10.62 6.15
CA THR A 304 10.75 -10.63 7.19
C THR A 304 10.56 -9.47 8.16
N GLN A 305 11.02 -9.63 9.41
CA GLN A 305 11.07 -8.56 10.40
C GLN A 305 12.41 -7.81 10.38
N ARG A 306 13.40 -8.28 9.61
CA ARG A 306 14.70 -7.62 9.48
C ARG A 306 14.62 -6.51 8.43
N CYS A 307 14.72 -5.27 8.89
CA CYS A 307 14.80 -4.08 8.04
C CYS A 307 16.15 -3.93 7.33
N LEU A 308 16.21 -3.00 6.38
CA LEU A 308 17.47 -2.52 5.81
C LEU A 308 18.20 -1.67 6.85
N ASP A 309 19.50 -1.87 7.01
CA ASP A 309 20.30 -1.13 7.98
C ASP A 309 20.98 0.12 7.37
N ARG A 310 21.68 0.89 8.22
CA ARG A 310 22.40 2.11 7.79
C ARG A 310 23.42 1.86 6.68
N TYR A 311 24.08 0.70 6.68
CA TYR A 311 25.09 0.38 5.66
C TYR A 311 24.41 0.06 4.34
N ASN A 312 23.27 -0.62 4.40
CA ASN A 312 22.44 -0.88 3.23
C ASN A 312 21.93 0.43 2.61
N PHE A 313 21.35 1.33 3.41
CA PHE A 313 20.87 2.62 2.91
C PHE A 313 21.99 3.47 2.32
N HIS A 314 23.17 3.47 2.94
CA HIS A 314 24.32 4.20 2.41
C HIS A 314 24.74 3.67 1.04
N PHE A 315 24.85 2.36 0.86
CA PHE A 315 25.14 1.80 -0.46
C PHE A 315 24.05 2.11 -1.50
N LEU A 316 22.78 2.01 -1.11
CA LEU A 316 21.67 2.32 -2.00
C LEU A 316 21.71 3.79 -2.45
N ALA A 317 22.10 4.71 -1.56
CA ALA A 317 22.30 6.12 -1.86
C ALA A 317 23.45 6.32 -2.87
N GLN A 318 24.62 5.75 -2.59
CA GLN A 318 25.78 5.80 -3.49
C GLN A 318 25.42 5.29 -4.89
N LYS A 319 24.58 4.24 -4.97
CA LYS A 319 24.14 3.63 -6.23
C LYS A 319 23.13 4.49 -6.99
N ILE A 320 22.13 5.07 -6.33
CA ILE A 320 21.09 5.86 -7.01
C ILE A 320 21.58 7.26 -7.41
N PHE A 321 22.49 7.84 -6.64
CA PHE A 321 23.07 9.16 -6.91
C PHE A 321 24.35 9.11 -7.76
N ASP A 322 24.84 7.91 -8.08
CA ASP A 322 26.11 7.68 -8.78
C ASP A 322 27.31 8.36 -8.07
N GLN A 323 27.37 8.21 -6.75
CA GLN A 323 28.38 8.83 -5.89
C GLN A 323 29.07 7.76 -5.02
N PRO A 324 29.92 6.89 -5.62
CA PRO A 324 30.53 5.76 -4.92
C PRO A 324 31.55 6.17 -3.84
N ASP A 325 32.16 7.35 -3.97
CA ASP A 325 33.26 7.80 -3.10
C ASP A 325 32.77 8.65 -1.91
N ILE A 326 31.49 9.01 -1.87
CA ILE A 326 30.94 9.83 -0.77
C ILE A 326 30.64 8.95 0.44
N THR A 327 31.19 9.35 1.58
CA THR A 327 30.97 8.73 2.90
C THR A 327 30.05 9.55 3.80
N GLU A 328 29.58 10.70 3.33
CA GLU A 328 28.75 11.64 4.08
C GLU A 328 27.28 11.18 4.17
N ASP A 329 26.47 11.93 4.92
CA ASP A 329 25.05 11.67 5.11
C ASP A 329 24.23 12.10 3.87
N PHE A 330 23.51 11.15 3.29
CA PHE A 330 22.62 11.38 2.15
C PHE A 330 21.19 11.75 2.55
N SER A 331 20.84 11.75 3.85
CA SER A 331 19.44 11.78 4.33
C SER A 331 18.56 12.87 3.70
N ASN A 332 19.11 14.08 3.51
CA ASN A 332 18.37 15.22 2.94
C ASN A 332 18.61 15.41 1.44
N MET A 333 19.43 14.59 0.80
CA MET A 333 19.67 14.67 -0.63
C MET A 333 18.38 14.31 -1.39
N PRO A 334 17.94 15.14 -2.35
CA PRO A 334 16.70 14.89 -3.06
C PRO A 334 16.89 13.83 -4.14
N VAL A 335 16.19 12.70 -4.02
CA VAL A 335 16.06 11.68 -5.08
C VAL A 335 14.87 12.01 -5.97
N SER A 336 15.05 11.97 -7.28
CA SER A 336 13.98 12.19 -8.26
C SER A 336 13.29 10.89 -8.70
N TRP A 337 12.04 11.01 -9.19
CA TRP A 337 11.35 9.92 -9.88
C TRP A 337 12.19 9.37 -11.04
N ALA A 338 12.86 10.28 -11.77
CA ALA A 338 13.69 9.90 -12.89
C ALA A 338 14.85 8.98 -12.47
N GLN A 339 15.60 9.35 -11.43
CA GLN A 339 16.68 8.52 -10.87
C GLN A 339 16.18 7.17 -10.34
N PHE A 340 14.96 7.15 -9.78
CA PHE A 340 14.38 5.94 -9.21
C PHE A 340 14.00 4.90 -10.29
N ASN A 341 13.30 5.31 -11.37
CA ASN A 341 12.72 4.35 -12.31
C ASN A 341 12.70 4.78 -13.80
N LYS A 342 13.36 5.87 -14.18
CA LYS A 342 13.40 6.32 -15.59
C LYS A 342 14.79 6.28 -16.18
N GLU A 343 15.78 6.72 -15.42
CA GLU A 343 17.18 6.75 -15.79
C GLU A 343 17.80 5.37 -15.56
N VAL A 344 18.53 4.88 -16.57
CA VAL A 344 19.32 3.65 -16.42
C VAL A 344 20.53 3.94 -15.55
N LEU A 345 20.89 2.98 -14.71
CA LEU A 345 22.10 3.11 -13.90
C LEU A 345 23.34 3.15 -14.81
N PRO A 346 24.38 3.93 -14.45
CA PRO A 346 25.60 4.03 -15.23
C PRO A 346 26.23 2.66 -15.54
N GLY A 347 26.50 2.42 -16.82
CA GLY A 347 27.05 1.15 -17.31
C GLY A 347 26.10 -0.05 -17.20
N ARG A 348 24.79 0.17 -16.98
CA ARG A 348 23.76 -0.86 -16.90
C ARG A 348 22.67 -0.65 -17.96
N THR A 349 21.83 -1.67 -18.12
CA THR A 349 20.67 -1.67 -19.02
C THR A 349 19.34 -1.57 -18.27
N PHE A 350 19.39 -1.25 -16.97
CA PHE A 350 18.26 -1.26 -16.06
C PHE A 350 18.31 -0.08 -15.09
N THR A 351 17.14 0.30 -14.58
CA THR A 351 16.96 1.40 -13.61
C THR A 351 17.30 0.94 -12.19
N PHE A 352 17.37 1.88 -11.24
CA PHE A 352 17.55 1.55 -9.83
C PHE A 352 16.45 0.62 -9.32
N TRP A 353 15.18 0.96 -9.58
CA TRP A 353 14.04 0.19 -9.12
C TRP A 353 14.01 -1.24 -9.69
N GLN A 354 14.27 -1.41 -10.99
CA GLN A 354 14.31 -2.75 -11.61
C GLN A 354 15.35 -3.66 -10.96
N TRP A 355 16.52 -3.11 -10.63
CA TRP A 355 17.55 -3.86 -9.91
C TRP A 355 17.13 -4.19 -8.47
N PHE A 356 16.58 -3.21 -7.75
CA PHE A 356 16.14 -3.40 -6.36
C PHE A 356 14.98 -4.41 -6.25
N GLU A 357 14.02 -4.35 -7.18
CA GLU A 357 12.93 -5.32 -7.30
C GLU A 357 13.46 -6.72 -7.54
N GLY A 358 14.40 -6.91 -8.47
CA GLY A 358 15.00 -8.23 -8.69
C GLY A 358 15.72 -8.78 -7.46
N VAL A 359 16.34 -7.91 -6.65
CA VAL A 359 16.93 -8.31 -5.36
C VAL A 359 15.85 -8.73 -4.36
N MET A 360 14.74 -7.99 -4.27
CA MET A 360 13.60 -8.36 -3.43
C MET A 360 13.00 -9.71 -3.86
N ASP A 361 12.79 -9.91 -5.16
CA ASP A 361 12.22 -11.14 -5.72
C ASP A 361 13.12 -12.36 -5.45
N LEU A 362 14.43 -12.22 -5.68
CA LEU A 362 15.41 -13.25 -5.33
C LEU A 362 15.37 -13.56 -3.84
N THR A 363 15.29 -12.52 -3.01
CA THR A 363 15.30 -12.70 -1.55
C THR A 363 14.04 -13.41 -1.09
N LYS A 364 12.88 -12.97 -1.54
CA LYS A 364 11.58 -13.59 -1.26
C LYS A 364 11.55 -15.07 -1.64
N LYS A 365 12.07 -15.41 -2.83
CA LYS A 365 11.98 -16.77 -3.38
C LYS A 365 13.03 -17.73 -2.82
N CYS A 366 14.26 -17.25 -2.60
CA CYS A 366 15.39 -18.14 -2.36
C CYS A 366 16.19 -17.81 -1.08
N LEU A 367 16.11 -16.57 -0.56
CA LEU A 367 17.06 -16.09 0.46
C LEU A 367 16.42 -15.59 1.76
N ARG A 368 15.09 -15.67 1.91
CA ARG A 368 14.36 -15.09 3.06
C ARG A 368 14.93 -15.51 4.40
N ASP A 369 15.19 -16.79 4.58
CA ASP A 369 15.64 -17.33 5.87
C ASP A 369 17.07 -16.88 6.17
N TYR A 370 17.97 -16.90 5.17
CA TYR A 370 19.33 -16.37 5.28
C TYR A 370 19.35 -14.87 5.59
N TRP A 371 18.44 -14.09 4.99
CA TRP A 371 18.30 -12.67 5.28
C TRP A 371 17.82 -12.45 6.71
N SER A 372 16.73 -13.11 7.10
CA SER A 372 16.06 -12.93 8.39
C SER A 372 16.98 -13.25 9.58
N GLU A 373 17.93 -14.17 9.38
CA GLU A 373 18.92 -14.56 10.39
C GLU A 373 20.20 -13.71 10.40
N GLY A 374 20.29 -12.67 9.57
CA GLY A 374 21.47 -11.80 9.56
C GLY A 374 22.67 -12.35 8.80
N LEU A 375 22.54 -13.45 8.05
CA LEU A 375 23.65 -14.10 7.34
C LEU A 375 24.05 -13.39 6.05
N ILE A 376 23.13 -12.58 5.51
CA ILE A 376 23.35 -11.76 4.33
C ILE A 376 23.65 -10.33 4.78
N PHE A 377 24.84 -9.83 4.42
CA PHE A 377 25.19 -8.41 4.59
C PHE A 377 24.31 -7.55 3.66
N GLY A 378 24.07 -8.05 2.45
CA GLY A 378 23.11 -7.50 1.51
C GLY A 378 23.71 -6.43 0.63
N PHE A 379 23.39 -5.18 0.92
CA PHE A 379 23.72 -4.04 0.08
C PHE A 379 25.06 -3.43 0.52
N ILE A 380 26.12 -3.72 -0.25
CA ILE A 380 27.47 -3.18 0.01
C ILE A 380 28.30 -3.08 -1.29
N GLY A 381 28.99 -1.96 -1.45
CA GLY A 381 29.88 -1.68 -2.58
C GLY A 381 31.27 -2.29 -2.43
N LYS A 382 32.00 -2.42 -3.54
CA LYS A 382 33.33 -3.07 -3.56
C LYS A 382 34.37 -2.36 -2.68
N GLN A 383 34.33 -1.03 -2.60
CA GLN A 383 35.25 -0.25 -1.77
C GLN A 383 35.02 -0.50 -0.28
N HIS A 384 33.78 -0.36 0.21
CA HIS A 384 33.47 -0.61 1.61
C HIS A 384 33.66 -2.09 1.99
N LEU A 385 33.30 -3.01 1.08
CA LEU A 385 33.63 -4.43 1.19
C LEU A 385 35.14 -4.65 1.42
N HIS A 386 35.99 -3.90 0.69
CA HIS A 386 37.44 -3.98 0.85
C HIS A 386 37.87 -3.60 2.26
N VAL A 387 37.35 -2.48 2.77
CA VAL A 387 37.65 -2.00 4.12
C VAL A 387 37.25 -3.00 5.20
N ILE A 388 36.10 -3.67 5.05
CA ILE A 388 35.59 -4.64 6.03
C ILE A 388 36.42 -5.93 6.05
N LEU A 389 36.88 -6.41 4.89
CA LEU A 389 37.54 -7.70 4.76
C LEU A 389 39.08 -7.63 4.72
N GLN A 390 39.71 -6.48 4.43
CA GLN A 390 41.17 -6.37 4.21
C GLN A 390 42.02 -6.95 5.34
N ASN A 391 41.58 -6.80 6.60
CA ASN A 391 42.32 -7.23 7.78
C ASN A 391 41.86 -8.59 8.32
N LYS A 392 40.90 -9.23 7.67
CA LYS A 392 40.36 -10.53 8.09
C LYS A 392 41.26 -11.70 7.64
N PRO A 393 41.20 -12.85 8.32
CA PRO A 393 41.98 -14.02 7.93
C PRO A 393 41.50 -14.62 6.60
N ASN A 394 42.35 -15.44 5.99
CA ASN A 394 41.99 -16.17 4.76
C ASN A 394 40.78 -17.08 5.00
N GLY A 395 39.87 -17.09 4.04
CA GLY A 395 38.61 -17.84 4.10
C GLY A 395 37.47 -17.11 4.80
N THR A 396 37.69 -15.91 5.36
CA THR A 396 36.58 -15.05 5.79
C THR A 396 35.80 -14.55 4.58
N PHE A 397 34.48 -14.71 4.59
CA PHE A 397 33.61 -14.30 3.49
C PHE A 397 32.36 -13.56 3.97
N LEU A 398 31.71 -12.85 3.04
CA LEU A 398 30.39 -12.28 3.25
C LEU A 398 29.51 -12.49 2.01
N LEU A 399 28.20 -12.45 2.25
CA LEU A 399 27.17 -12.53 1.21
C LEU A 399 26.63 -11.14 0.92
N ARG A 400 26.67 -10.74 -0.36
CA ARG A 400 26.13 -9.46 -0.83
C ARG A 400 25.34 -9.62 -2.11
N PHE A 401 24.42 -8.71 -2.37
CA PHE A 401 23.71 -8.65 -3.64
C PHE A 401 24.66 -8.16 -4.75
N SER A 402 24.45 -8.69 -5.95
CA SER A 402 25.17 -8.29 -7.15
C SER A 402 24.83 -6.85 -7.50
N ASP A 403 25.85 -6.03 -7.76
CA ASP A 403 25.68 -4.67 -8.26
C ASP A 403 25.48 -4.63 -9.79
N SER A 404 25.81 -5.74 -10.47
CA SER A 404 25.85 -5.85 -11.93
C SER A 404 24.74 -6.67 -12.56
N GLU A 405 24.14 -7.57 -11.80
CA GLU A 405 23.11 -8.49 -12.28
C GLU A 405 21.84 -8.28 -11.47
N ILE A 406 20.70 -8.18 -12.15
CA ILE A 406 19.38 -8.14 -11.51
C ILE A 406 19.13 -9.49 -10.84
N GLY A 407 18.75 -9.49 -9.57
CA GLY A 407 18.42 -10.71 -8.84
C GLY A 407 19.58 -11.70 -8.73
N GLY A 408 20.79 -11.19 -8.49
CA GLY A 408 21.98 -12.01 -8.21
C GLY A 408 22.50 -11.83 -6.78
N ILE A 409 23.00 -12.92 -6.18
CA ILE A 409 23.74 -12.91 -4.91
C ILE A 409 25.17 -13.42 -5.14
N THR A 410 26.17 -12.75 -4.57
CA THR A 410 27.59 -13.11 -4.73
C THR A 410 28.28 -13.30 -3.38
N ILE A 411 29.34 -14.10 -3.40
CA ILE A 411 30.22 -14.36 -2.26
C ILE A 411 31.52 -13.58 -2.47
N ALA A 412 31.82 -12.70 -1.54
CA ALA A 412 33.12 -12.03 -1.48
C ALA A 412 33.94 -12.61 -0.33
N TYR A 413 35.20 -12.98 -0.58
CA TYR A 413 36.03 -13.64 0.42
C TYR A 413 37.49 -13.20 0.35
N VAL A 414 38.20 -13.34 1.48
CA VAL A 414 39.64 -13.12 1.58
C VAL A 414 40.36 -14.39 1.14
N GLY A 415 41.10 -14.31 0.05
CA GLY A 415 41.90 -15.41 -0.48
C GLY A 415 43.39 -15.06 -0.61
N PRO A 416 44.24 -16.06 -0.85
CA PRO A 416 45.65 -15.82 -1.15
C PRO A 416 45.79 -15.08 -2.49
N SER A 417 46.65 -14.06 -2.50
CA SER A 417 47.13 -13.37 -3.69
C SER A 417 48.27 -14.17 -4.33
N ASP A 418 48.50 -13.95 -5.62
CA ASP A 418 49.59 -14.61 -6.38
C ASP A 418 50.98 -14.27 -5.80
N ASN A 419 51.10 -13.16 -5.07
CA ASN A 419 52.35 -12.71 -4.42
C ASN A 419 52.46 -13.14 -2.94
N GLY A 420 51.64 -14.10 -2.47
CA GLY A 420 51.62 -14.53 -1.07
C GLY A 420 50.90 -13.59 -0.10
N GLY A 421 50.46 -12.41 -0.57
CA GLY A 421 49.61 -11.47 0.19
C GLY A 421 48.14 -11.91 0.28
N ARG A 422 47.29 -11.08 0.88
CA ARG A 422 45.83 -11.29 0.93
C ARG A 422 45.15 -10.46 -0.16
N LYS A 423 44.15 -11.03 -0.83
CA LYS A 423 43.32 -10.32 -1.81
C LYS A 423 41.86 -10.71 -1.66
N ILE A 424 40.97 -9.74 -1.82
CA ILE A 424 39.53 -10.00 -1.83
C ILE A 424 39.13 -10.46 -3.24
N GLN A 425 38.48 -11.60 -3.28
CA GLN A 425 37.98 -12.23 -4.50
C GLN A 425 36.44 -12.28 -4.44
N ASN A 426 35.80 -12.19 -5.61
CA ASN A 426 34.35 -12.25 -5.74
C ASN A 426 34.00 -13.45 -6.63
N ILE A 427 33.12 -14.32 -6.14
CA ILE A 427 32.57 -15.42 -6.94
C ILE A 427 31.50 -14.86 -7.86
N GLN A 428 31.36 -15.42 -9.07
CA GLN A 428 30.30 -15.01 -10.00
C GLN A 428 28.93 -15.05 -9.29
N PRO A 429 28.06 -14.05 -9.49
CA PRO A 429 26.77 -14.05 -8.83
C PRO A 429 25.92 -15.27 -9.20
N PHE A 430 25.17 -15.76 -8.22
CA PHE A 430 24.15 -16.79 -8.39
C PHE A 430 22.80 -16.11 -8.61
N THR A 431 22.18 -16.42 -9.74
CA THR A 431 20.82 -15.99 -10.05
C THR A 431 19.80 -16.96 -9.46
N LYS A 432 18.51 -16.63 -9.52
CA LYS A 432 17.43 -17.55 -9.16
C LYS A 432 17.59 -18.92 -9.84
N LYS A 433 17.89 -18.94 -11.14
CA LYS A 433 18.07 -20.19 -11.90
C LYS A 433 19.18 -21.07 -11.31
N ASP A 434 20.26 -20.44 -10.85
CA ASP A 434 21.36 -21.15 -10.21
C ASP A 434 20.94 -21.70 -8.84
N LEU A 435 20.22 -20.90 -8.05
CA LEU A 435 19.74 -21.32 -6.73
C LEU A 435 18.66 -22.40 -6.79
N ASP A 436 17.83 -22.41 -7.83
CA ASP A 436 16.85 -23.48 -8.08
C ASP A 436 17.53 -24.82 -8.39
N SER A 437 18.69 -24.80 -9.06
CA SER A 437 19.45 -26.02 -9.37
C SER A 437 20.22 -26.59 -8.16
N ALA A 438 20.69 -25.71 -7.28
CA ALA A 438 21.33 -26.06 -6.01
C ALA A 438 21.24 -24.86 -5.07
N GLY A 439 20.67 -25.07 -3.89
CA GLY A 439 20.43 -24.02 -2.91
C GLY A 439 21.72 -23.35 -2.42
N LEU A 440 21.61 -22.11 -1.94
CA LEU A 440 22.76 -21.32 -1.52
C LEU A 440 23.60 -22.01 -0.42
N GLY A 441 22.95 -22.65 0.55
CA GLY A 441 23.62 -23.41 1.61
C GLY A 441 24.50 -24.54 1.08
N ASP A 442 24.00 -25.33 0.13
CA ASP A 442 24.78 -26.38 -0.53
C ASP A 442 25.98 -25.81 -1.28
N ARG A 443 25.80 -24.70 -2.01
CA ARG A 443 26.90 -24.04 -2.72
C ARG A 443 27.96 -23.53 -1.76
N ILE A 444 27.55 -22.91 -0.65
CA ILE A 444 28.47 -22.44 0.40
C ILE A 444 29.24 -23.61 1.02
N ARG A 445 28.58 -24.75 1.29
CA ARG A 445 29.24 -25.96 1.78
C ARG A 445 30.35 -26.41 0.84
N ASP A 446 30.04 -26.52 -0.46
CA ASP A 446 30.92 -27.12 -1.46
C ASP A 446 32.18 -26.26 -1.78
N ILE A 447 32.10 -24.94 -1.55
CA ILE A 447 33.24 -24.03 -1.77
C ILE A 447 34.23 -24.15 -0.60
N ASN A 448 35.36 -24.80 -0.85
CA ASN A 448 36.39 -25.06 0.17
C ASN A 448 37.25 -23.84 0.55
N CYS A 449 37.33 -22.83 -0.31
CA CYS A 449 38.14 -21.63 -0.04
C CYS A 449 37.50 -20.65 0.96
N ILE A 450 36.25 -20.90 1.37
CA ILE A 450 35.54 -20.12 2.37
C ILE A 450 35.30 -20.96 3.64
N THR A 451 35.60 -20.38 4.79
CA THR A 451 35.62 -21.07 6.09
C THR A 451 34.81 -20.36 7.17
N HIS A 452 34.84 -19.02 7.21
CA HIS A 452 34.19 -18.22 8.25
C HIS A 452 33.34 -17.11 7.64
N VAL A 453 32.08 -16.99 8.07
CA VAL A 453 31.23 -15.85 7.74
C VAL A 453 31.69 -14.66 8.56
N TYR A 454 31.79 -13.49 7.94
CA TYR A 454 32.03 -12.25 8.68
C TYR A 454 30.97 -12.06 9.80
N PRO A 455 31.38 -11.65 11.02
CA PRO A 455 32.73 -11.21 11.40
C PRO A 455 33.72 -12.33 11.76
N ASP A 456 33.25 -13.46 12.31
CA ASP A 456 34.07 -14.62 12.69
C ASP A 456 33.22 -15.86 13.06
N LEU A 457 32.28 -16.24 12.19
CA LEU A 457 31.36 -17.37 12.47
C LEU A 457 31.72 -18.59 11.60
N PRO A 458 31.94 -19.79 12.17
CA PRO A 458 32.28 -20.97 11.38
C PRO A 458 31.17 -21.34 10.38
N LYS A 459 31.55 -21.46 9.09
CA LYS A 459 30.62 -21.74 7.98
C LYS A 459 29.70 -22.92 8.24
N ASN A 460 30.26 -24.03 8.71
CA ASN A 460 29.53 -25.28 8.88
C ASN A 460 28.60 -25.26 10.10
N GLU A 461 28.81 -24.37 11.06
CA GLU A 461 27.90 -24.19 12.19
C GLU A 461 26.70 -23.34 11.78
N VAL A 462 26.99 -22.22 11.10
CA VAL A 462 25.98 -21.26 10.65
C VAL A 462 25.07 -21.85 9.58
N PHE A 463 25.64 -22.49 8.57
CA PHE A 463 24.87 -22.94 7.40
C PHE A 463 24.37 -24.38 7.48
N LYS A 464 24.66 -25.12 8.57
CA LYS A 464 24.33 -26.55 8.71
C LYS A 464 22.89 -26.88 8.34
N LYS A 465 21.96 -26.06 8.82
CA LYS A 465 20.51 -26.22 8.63
C LYS A 465 20.04 -25.95 7.20
N PHE A 466 20.85 -25.28 6.39
CA PHE A 466 20.56 -24.99 4.99
C PHE A 466 21.18 -26.02 4.04
N PHE A 467 21.86 -27.05 4.58
CA PHE A 467 22.42 -28.11 3.76
C PHE A 467 21.35 -29.14 3.44
N THR A 468 21.24 -29.49 2.15
CA THR A 468 20.32 -30.54 1.74
C THR A 468 20.81 -31.89 2.26
N VAL A 469 19.94 -32.61 2.98
CA VAL A 469 20.20 -33.97 3.44
C VAL A 469 20.20 -34.91 2.22
N PRO A 470 21.24 -35.74 2.01
CA PRO A 470 21.26 -36.69 0.90
C PRO A 470 20.05 -37.62 0.96
N SER A 471 19.37 -37.80 -0.18
CA SER A 471 18.32 -38.82 -0.29
C SER A 471 18.93 -40.22 -0.17
N PRO A 472 18.28 -41.15 0.55
CA PRO A 472 18.70 -42.55 0.55
C PRO A 472 18.61 -43.14 -0.87
N PRO A 473 19.43 -44.15 -1.20
CA PRO A 473 19.37 -44.80 -2.50
C PRO A 473 17.98 -45.39 -2.75
N ASN A 474 17.45 -45.17 -3.95
CA ASN A 474 16.11 -45.62 -4.32
C ASN A 474 16.11 -47.17 -4.45
N PRO A 475 15.11 -47.90 -3.91
CA PRO A 475 15.05 -49.37 -4.01
C PRO A 475 15.07 -49.90 -5.45
N ASP A 476 14.65 -49.08 -6.42
CA ASP A 476 14.55 -49.43 -7.84
C ASP A 476 15.90 -49.39 -8.60
N GLY A 477 17.03 -49.30 -7.90
CA GLY A 477 18.38 -49.38 -8.49
C GLY A 477 18.91 -48.10 -9.13
N TYR A 478 18.15 -46.99 -9.10
CA TYR A 478 18.63 -45.69 -9.55
C TYR A 478 19.56 -45.06 -8.50
N LEU A 479 20.79 -44.77 -8.91
CA LEU A 479 21.78 -44.08 -8.06
C LEU A 479 21.45 -42.58 -7.96
N PRO A 480 21.44 -41.99 -6.75
CA PRO A 480 21.30 -40.56 -6.59
C PRO A 480 22.53 -39.83 -7.18
N PHE A 481 22.30 -38.73 -7.89
CA PHE A 481 23.37 -37.84 -8.35
C PHE A 481 23.27 -36.47 -7.66
N LYS A 482 24.40 -35.77 -7.52
CA LYS A 482 24.47 -34.47 -6.85
C LYS A 482 25.34 -33.49 -7.64
N LEU A 483 24.80 -32.30 -7.91
CA LEU A 483 25.56 -31.18 -8.45
C LEU A 483 26.39 -30.55 -7.34
N THR A 484 27.68 -30.29 -7.61
CA THR A 484 28.60 -29.66 -6.65
C THR A 484 29.21 -28.40 -7.25
N THR A 485 29.35 -27.36 -6.43
CA THR A 485 29.96 -26.08 -6.85
C THR A 485 31.46 -26.10 -6.55
N VAL A 486 32.29 -25.81 -7.56
CA VAL A 486 33.74 -25.78 -7.42
C VAL A 486 34.27 -24.45 -7.97
N THR A 487 35.16 -23.79 -7.22
CA THR A 487 35.88 -22.59 -7.68
C THR A 487 37.27 -23.01 -8.16
N SER A 488 37.50 -23.05 -9.48
CA SER A 488 38.84 -23.24 -10.06
C SER A 488 39.35 -21.94 -10.69
N LYS A 489 40.65 -21.64 -10.53
CA LYS A 489 41.34 -20.63 -11.38
C LYS A 489 41.54 -21.14 -12.82
N ILE A 490 41.27 -22.42 -13.06
CA ILE A 490 41.48 -23.11 -14.33
C ILE A 490 40.13 -23.22 -15.03
N TYR A 491 40.07 -22.68 -16.25
CA TYR A 491 38.95 -22.80 -17.18
C TYR A 491 38.39 -24.23 -17.22
N LEU A 492 37.07 -24.34 -17.11
CA LEU A 492 36.20 -25.43 -17.60
C LEU A 492 36.78 -26.86 -17.60
N GLN A 493 36.35 -27.67 -16.64
CA GLN A 493 35.86 -29.01 -16.94
C GLN A 493 34.87 -29.45 -15.86
N VAL A 494 33.63 -29.68 -16.28
CA VAL A 494 32.58 -30.30 -15.47
C VAL A 494 33.06 -31.72 -15.13
N LEU A 495 33.57 -31.91 -13.91
CA LEU A 495 33.82 -33.24 -13.37
C LEU A 495 32.54 -33.76 -12.75
N ILE A 496 31.78 -34.53 -13.52
CA ILE A 496 30.79 -35.46 -12.97
C ILE A 496 31.59 -36.56 -12.27
N LYS A 497 31.77 -36.45 -10.96
CA LYS A 497 32.22 -37.58 -10.15
C LYS A 497 31.04 -38.55 -9.98
N LYS A 498 31.06 -39.66 -10.72
CA LYS A 498 30.35 -40.88 -10.30
C LYS A 498 31.20 -41.56 -9.20
N PRO A 499 30.55 -42.17 -8.18
CA PRO A 499 31.24 -42.83 -7.08
C PRO A 499 32.12 -43.99 -7.53
#